data_AF-A0A7X4XRQ5-F1
#
_entry.id   AF-A0A7X4XRQ5-F1
#
_cell.length_a   1.000
_cell.length_b   1.000
_cell.length_c   1.000
_cell.angle_alpha   90.00
_cell.angle_beta   90.00
_cell.angle_gamma   90.00
#
_symmetry.space_group_name_H-M   'P 1'
#
loop_
_entity.id
_entity.type
_entity.pdbx_description
1 polymer ?
#
loop_
_entity_poly.entity_id
_entity_poly.type
_entity_poly.pdbx_seq_one_letter_code
_entity_poly.pdbx_strand_id
1 'polypeptide(L)'
;MQLSLAGFWQLSPLTDLSIPQQDLCFPAPLSSVLPESLDESIIAAQEWHLMHDIEVDEQLLRYPAIDLVLEGIDYHAEVRLNGVALFDCDGTQAIYKKEIRSLLNLGRNRVEILFLYPEEESLIDHDEVEQCVLGELIPQRYDERMGIWRAPYLQCIRHVRLEHITTEQIWHHGGGCELLIRLFFTSYAAGLISAVVKFDHMTYQLPIDVRSDCVSALFQVEAPKIYRPENPDSAALYTINVELDGQKVALKLGLNEHLCVTHFPL
;
A
#
# COMPACT_ATOMS: atom_id res chain seq x y z
N MET A 1 1.37 -12.57 6.98
CA MET A 1 2.08 -13.42 6.00
C MET A 1 1.72 -12.91 4.61
N GLN A 2 2.68 -12.80 3.71
CA GLN A 2 2.41 -12.38 2.32
C GLN A 2 2.45 -13.59 1.39
N LEU A 3 1.40 -13.77 0.59
CA LEU A 3 1.39 -14.71 -0.54
C LEU A 3 1.50 -13.90 -1.82
N SER A 4 2.65 -13.98 -2.46
CA SER A 4 2.89 -13.30 -3.72
C SER A 4 1.97 -13.86 -4.81
N LEU A 5 1.34 -12.98 -5.58
CA LEU A 5 0.67 -13.30 -6.85
C LEU A 5 1.62 -13.08 -8.04
N ALA A 6 2.93 -13.16 -7.79
CA ALA A 6 3.93 -13.24 -8.85
C ALA A 6 3.77 -14.53 -9.64
N GLY A 7 4.02 -14.43 -10.94
CA GLY A 7 3.79 -15.51 -11.90
C GLY A 7 3.18 -14.96 -13.17
N PHE A 8 2.72 -15.86 -14.03
CA PHE A 8 2.09 -15.47 -15.29
C PHE A 8 0.66 -14.96 -15.07
N TRP A 9 0.42 -13.77 -15.60
CA TRP A 9 -0.89 -13.17 -15.80
C TRP A 9 -1.19 -13.20 -17.28
N GLN A 10 -2.37 -13.68 -17.65
CA GLN A 10 -2.81 -13.65 -19.04
C GLN A 10 -3.26 -12.24 -19.38
N LEU A 11 -2.52 -11.58 -20.27
CA LEU A 11 -2.83 -10.28 -20.86
C LEU A 11 -3.68 -10.48 -22.11
N SER A 12 -4.87 -9.87 -22.14
CA SER A 12 -5.79 -9.88 -23.27
C SER A 12 -6.19 -8.47 -23.67
N PRO A 13 -6.24 -8.14 -24.97
CA PRO A 13 -6.86 -6.89 -25.42
C PRO A 13 -8.37 -6.93 -25.23
N LEU A 14 -8.99 -5.80 -24.89
CA LEU A 14 -10.44 -5.64 -24.81
C LEU A 14 -11.04 -4.85 -25.99
N THR A 15 -10.28 -3.95 -26.61
CA THR A 15 -10.74 -3.13 -27.75
C THR A 15 -10.31 -3.71 -29.10
N ASP A 16 -9.02 -3.66 -29.46
CA ASP A 16 -8.47 -4.35 -30.64
C ASP A 16 -8.18 -5.84 -30.37
N LEU A 17 -9.17 -6.69 -30.62
CA LEU A 17 -9.08 -8.14 -30.44
C LEU A 17 -8.19 -8.85 -31.47
N SER A 18 -7.61 -8.14 -32.44
CA SER A 18 -6.63 -8.73 -33.37
C SER A 18 -5.26 -8.93 -32.73
N ILE A 19 -4.98 -8.20 -31.64
CA ILE A 19 -3.74 -8.34 -30.87
C ILE A 19 -3.76 -9.70 -30.14
N PRO A 20 -2.68 -10.50 -30.21
CA PRO A 20 -2.64 -11.80 -29.55
C PRO A 20 -2.59 -11.66 -28.02
N GLN A 21 -3.18 -12.63 -27.33
CA GLN A 21 -3.02 -12.79 -25.88
C GLN A 21 -1.57 -13.17 -25.55
N GLN A 22 -1.08 -12.71 -24.41
CA GLN A 22 0.29 -12.96 -23.96
C GLN A 22 0.33 -13.25 -22.47
N ASP A 23 1.38 -13.91 -22.01
CA ASP A 23 1.63 -14.13 -20.58
C ASP A 23 2.64 -13.10 -20.07
N LEU A 24 2.25 -12.33 -19.05
CA LEU A 24 3.04 -11.27 -18.45
C LEU A 24 3.41 -11.63 -17.00
N CYS A 25 4.65 -11.33 -16.61
CA CYS A 25 5.09 -11.42 -15.22
C CYS A 25 5.44 -10.02 -14.71
N PHE A 26 5.11 -9.74 -13.46
CA PHE A 26 5.46 -8.48 -12.81
C PHE A 26 6.76 -8.61 -11.99
N PRO A 27 7.58 -7.55 -11.90
CA PRO A 27 7.34 -6.19 -12.40
C PRO A 27 7.65 -6.02 -13.89
N ALA A 28 6.74 -5.39 -14.65
CA ALA A 28 6.93 -5.13 -16.08
C ALA A 28 5.90 -4.13 -16.66
N PRO A 29 6.27 -3.42 -17.74
CA PRO A 29 5.30 -2.75 -18.61
C PRO A 29 4.56 -3.79 -19.47
N LEU A 30 3.34 -3.46 -19.91
CA LEU A 30 2.59 -4.31 -20.84
C LEU A 30 3.34 -4.49 -22.17
N SER A 31 4.01 -3.44 -22.64
CA SER A 31 4.77 -3.46 -23.90
C SER A 31 5.90 -4.50 -23.94
N SER A 32 6.32 -5.04 -22.80
CA SER A 32 7.39 -6.05 -22.74
C SER A 32 7.06 -7.40 -23.39
N VAL A 33 5.77 -7.72 -23.55
CA VAL A 33 5.31 -9.00 -24.13
C VAL A 33 4.51 -8.80 -25.42
N LEU A 34 4.19 -7.56 -25.76
CA LEU A 34 3.38 -7.21 -26.92
C LEU A 34 4.25 -7.08 -28.19
N PRO A 35 3.65 -7.17 -29.40
CA PRO A 35 4.39 -6.98 -30.65
C PRO A 35 5.10 -5.62 -30.71
N GLU A 36 6.36 -5.60 -31.16
CA GLU A 36 7.18 -4.38 -31.30
C GLU A 36 6.58 -3.32 -32.24
N SER A 37 5.60 -3.71 -33.07
CA SER A 37 4.86 -2.79 -33.93
C SER A 37 3.87 -1.89 -33.18
N LEU A 38 3.51 -2.24 -31.94
CA LEU A 38 2.66 -1.43 -31.08
C LEU A 38 3.54 -0.47 -30.28
N ASP A 39 3.37 0.83 -30.52
CA ASP A 39 4.00 1.83 -29.67
C ASP A 39 3.21 2.06 -28.37
N GLU A 40 3.84 2.75 -27.42
CA GLU A 40 3.24 3.02 -26.10
C GLU A 40 1.94 3.85 -26.19
N SER A 41 1.78 4.67 -27.24
CA SER A 41 0.57 5.49 -27.42
C SER A 41 -0.62 4.63 -27.84
N ILE A 42 -0.39 3.64 -28.71
CA ILE A 42 -1.40 2.66 -29.11
C ILE A 42 -1.76 1.75 -27.92
N ILE A 43 -0.76 1.33 -27.16
CA ILE A 43 -0.98 0.51 -25.95
C ILE A 43 -1.78 1.30 -24.91
N ALA A 44 -1.49 2.58 -24.71
CA ALA A 44 -2.23 3.46 -23.80
C ALA A 44 -3.67 3.76 -24.25
N ALA A 45 -3.93 3.76 -25.56
CA ALA A 45 -5.26 3.96 -26.12
C ALA A 45 -6.12 2.69 -26.17
N GLN A 46 -5.54 1.54 -25.80
CA GLN A 46 -6.15 0.24 -25.81
C GLN A 46 -6.59 -0.14 -24.39
N GLU A 47 -7.72 -0.81 -24.26
CA GLU A 47 -8.12 -1.42 -22.98
C GLU A 47 -7.55 -2.83 -22.86
N TRP A 48 -7.12 -3.18 -21.65
CA TRP A 48 -6.43 -4.43 -21.37
C TRP A 48 -7.05 -5.15 -20.19
N HIS A 49 -7.05 -6.48 -20.28
CA HIS A 49 -7.48 -7.36 -19.20
C HIS A 49 -6.35 -8.29 -18.82
N LEU A 50 -5.92 -8.21 -17.57
CA LEU A 50 -4.99 -9.14 -16.94
C LEU A 50 -5.75 -10.10 -16.06
N MET A 51 -5.53 -11.41 -16.25
CA MET A 51 -6.19 -12.46 -15.50
C MET A 51 -5.17 -13.38 -14.83
N HIS A 52 -5.40 -13.68 -13.56
CA HIS A 52 -4.62 -14.67 -12.82
C HIS A 52 -5.50 -15.50 -11.90
N ASP A 53 -5.31 -16.81 -11.97
CA ASP A 53 -6.05 -17.74 -11.12
C ASP A 53 -5.18 -18.16 -9.93
N ILE A 54 -5.78 -18.10 -8.74
CA ILE A 54 -5.17 -18.54 -7.49
C ILE A 54 -5.91 -19.76 -6.95
N GLU A 55 -5.16 -20.69 -6.37
CA GLU A 55 -5.74 -21.84 -5.67
C GLU A 55 -5.87 -21.50 -4.17
N VAL A 56 -7.08 -21.61 -3.66
CA VAL A 56 -7.41 -21.28 -2.27
C VAL A 56 -7.77 -22.56 -1.53
N ASP A 57 -6.94 -22.93 -0.56
CA ASP A 57 -7.15 -24.11 0.28
C ASP A 57 -7.79 -23.76 1.63
N GLU A 58 -8.11 -24.79 2.41
CA GLU A 58 -8.64 -24.60 3.76
C GLU A 58 -7.66 -23.85 4.68
N GLN A 59 -6.34 -23.93 4.43
CA GLN A 59 -5.35 -23.27 5.27
C GLN A 59 -5.39 -21.75 5.07
N LEU A 60 -5.50 -21.30 3.83
CA LEU A 60 -5.70 -19.89 3.51
C LEU A 60 -7.02 -19.39 4.08
N LEU A 61 -8.08 -20.17 3.96
CA LEU A 61 -9.39 -19.81 4.53
C LEU A 61 -9.40 -19.78 6.07
N ARG A 62 -8.40 -20.33 6.78
CA ARG A 62 -8.31 -20.21 8.24
C ARG A 62 -7.86 -18.84 8.73
N TYR A 63 -7.28 -18.00 7.86
CA TYR A 63 -6.95 -16.64 8.26
C TYR A 63 -8.24 -15.82 8.48
N PRO A 64 -8.36 -15.10 9.60
CA PRO A 64 -9.55 -14.30 9.90
C PRO A 64 -9.76 -13.12 8.95
N ALA A 65 -8.69 -12.56 8.39
CA ALA A 65 -8.75 -11.52 7.38
C ALA A 65 -7.64 -11.73 6.34
N ILE A 66 -7.95 -11.40 5.09
CA ILE A 66 -7.03 -11.49 3.97
C ILE A 66 -7.23 -10.25 3.11
N ASP A 67 -6.21 -9.42 2.99
CA ASP A 67 -6.26 -8.27 2.09
C ASP A 67 -5.62 -8.64 0.74
N LEU A 68 -6.26 -8.27 -0.37
CA LEU A 68 -5.59 -8.15 -1.66
C LEU A 68 -4.89 -6.80 -1.70
N VAL A 69 -3.60 -6.79 -2.02
CA VAL A 69 -2.78 -5.58 -2.05
C VAL A 69 -2.16 -5.41 -3.44
N LEU A 70 -2.32 -4.22 -3.99
CA LEU A 70 -1.73 -3.78 -5.25
C LEU A 70 -0.93 -2.50 -5.03
N GLU A 71 0.28 -2.46 -5.56
CA GLU A 71 1.20 -1.31 -5.46
C GLU A 71 1.93 -1.16 -6.79
N GLY A 72 2.36 0.06 -7.09
CA GLY A 72 3.20 0.34 -8.26
C GLY A 72 2.48 0.02 -9.55
N ILE A 73 1.19 0.29 -9.62
CA ILE A 73 0.46 0.32 -10.87
C ILE A 73 0.50 1.74 -11.40
N ASP A 74 1.03 1.90 -12.61
CA ASP A 74 0.94 3.15 -13.34
C ASP A 74 -0.17 2.98 -14.37
N TYR A 75 -1.10 3.95 -14.43
CA TYR A 75 -2.37 4.01 -15.18
C TYR A 75 -3.61 3.63 -14.37
N HIS A 76 -4.76 4.18 -14.83
CA HIS A 76 -6.07 3.84 -14.31
C HIS A 76 -6.38 2.36 -14.52
N ALA A 77 -6.79 1.67 -13.45
CA ALA A 77 -7.22 0.28 -13.56
C ALA A 77 -8.26 -0.11 -12.51
N GLU A 78 -9.20 -0.97 -12.89
CA GLU A 78 -10.16 -1.59 -11.98
C GLU A 78 -9.66 -2.97 -11.55
N VAL A 79 -9.70 -3.27 -10.26
CA VAL A 79 -9.33 -4.58 -9.72
C VAL A 79 -10.57 -5.37 -9.31
N ARG A 80 -10.65 -6.63 -9.75
CA ARG A 80 -11.77 -7.53 -9.43
C ARG A 80 -11.30 -8.87 -8.87
N LEU A 81 -12.19 -9.51 -8.11
CA LEU A 81 -12.03 -10.88 -7.63
C LEU A 81 -13.33 -11.65 -7.91
N ASN A 82 -13.22 -12.76 -8.64
CA ASN A 82 -14.36 -13.59 -9.04
C ASN A 82 -15.48 -12.77 -9.71
N GLY A 83 -15.11 -11.78 -10.53
CA GLY A 83 -16.04 -10.86 -11.19
C GLY A 83 -16.62 -9.75 -10.30
N VAL A 84 -16.29 -9.69 -9.00
CA VAL A 84 -16.71 -8.61 -8.09
C VAL A 84 -15.67 -7.50 -8.06
N ALA A 85 -16.09 -6.26 -8.34
CA ALA A 85 -15.24 -5.07 -8.25
C ALA A 85 -14.79 -4.80 -6.81
N LEU A 86 -13.49 -4.52 -6.63
CA LEU A 86 -12.88 -4.30 -5.32
C LEU A 86 -12.53 -2.83 -5.08
N PHE A 87 -11.77 -2.24 -6.01
CA PHE A 87 -11.30 -0.85 -5.98
C PHE A 87 -10.71 -0.46 -7.34
N ASP A 88 -10.65 0.85 -7.56
CA ASP A 88 -9.97 1.45 -8.71
C ASP A 88 -8.61 1.99 -8.29
N CYS A 89 -7.65 1.88 -9.20
CA CYS A 89 -6.32 2.43 -9.09
C CYS A 89 -6.27 3.71 -9.92
N ASP A 90 -6.47 4.86 -9.29
CA ASP A 90 -6.59 6.18 -9.93
C ASP A 90 -5.30 7.03 -9.86
N GLY A 91 -4.28 6.52 -9.16
CA GLY A 91 -3.03 7.21 -8.92
C GLY A 91 -3.01 8.08 -7.65
N THR A 92 -4.11 8.12 -6.88
CA THR A 92 -4.21 8.91 -5.63
C THR A 92 -3.53 8.24 -4.44
N GLN A 93 -3.32 6.92 -4.51
CA GLN A 93 -2.69 6.13 -3.45
C GLN A 93 -1.45 5.41 -3.97
N ALA A 94 -0.41 5.35 -3.14
CA ALA A 94 0.76 4.50 -3.44
C ALA A 94 0.41 3.01 -3.37
N ILE A 95 -0.46 2.63 -2.43
CA ILE A 95 -0.86 1.24 -2.16
C ILE A 95 -2.38 1.18 -2.12
N TYR A 96 -2.97 0.30 -2.91
CA TYR A 96 -4.40 -0.03 -2.89
C TYR A 96 -4.58 -1.37 -2.19
N LYS A 97 -5.55 -1.46 -1.29
CA LYS A 97 -5.85 -2.72 -0.62
C LYS A 97 -7.33 -2.86 -0.27
N LYS A 98 -7.79 -4.11 -0.21
CA LYS A 98 -9.15 -4.46 0.22
C LYS A 98 -9.16 -5.80 0.94
N GLU A 99 -9.91 -5.86 2.03
CA GLU A 99 -10.24 -7.12 2.71
C GLU A 99 -11.14 -7.96 1.80
N ILE A 100 -10.69 -9.17 1.44
CA ILE A 100 -11.34 -10.05 0.46
C ILE A 100 -11.68 -11.42 1.02
N ARG A 101 -11.44 -11.70 2.31
CA ARG A 101 -11.61 -13.05 2.88
C ARG A 101 -13.01 -13.60 2.59
N SER A 102 -14.04 -12.79 2.72
CA SER A 102 -15.44 -13.18 2.48
C SER A 102 -15.79 -13.44 1.02
N LEU A 103 -14.97 -12.98 0.07
CA LEU A 103 -15.17 -13.12 -1.37
C LEU A 103 -14.42 -14.32 -1.98
N LEU A 104 -13.56 -14.97 -1.18
CA LEU A 104 -12.80 -16.15 -1.59
C LEU A 104 -13.63 -17.43 -1.47
N ASN A 105 -13.56 -18.25 -2.51
CA ASN A 105 -14.12 -19.60 -2.56
C ASN A 105 -13.03 -20.64 -2.28
N LEU A 106 -13.39 -21.82 -1.78
CA LEU A 106 -12.46 -22.95 -1.76
C LEU A 106 -12.19 -23.41 -3.20
N GLY A 107 -10.93 -23.64 -3.56
CA GLY A 107 -10.49 -24.00 -4.90
C GLY A 107 -10.04 -22.78 -5.72
N ARG A 108 -10.30 -22.82 -7.03
CA ARG A 108 -9.89 -21.78 -7.97
C ARG A 108 -10.66 -20.47 -7.75
N ASN A 109 -9.91 -19.38 -7.60
CA ASN A 109 -10.41 -18.02 -7.60
C ASN A 109 -9.68 -17.21 -8.67
N ARG A 110 -10.35 -16.20 -9.21
CA ARG A 110 -9.81 -15.40 -10.30
C ARG A 110 -9.63 -13.95 -9.87
N VAL A 111 -8.40 -13.46 -9.98
CA VAL A 111 -8.06 -12.04 -9.80
C VAL A 111 -7.91 -11.43 -11.19
N GLU A 112 -8.52 -10.26 -11.36
CA GLU A 112 -8.57 -9.55 -12.64
C GLU A 112 -8.14 -8.10 -12.42
N ILE A 113 -7.33 -7.58 -13.34
CA ILE A 113 -6.94 -6.16 -13.38
C ILE A 113 -7.28 -5.66 -14.78
N LEU A 114 -8.15 -4.66 -14.85
CA LEU A 114 -8.63 -4.09 -16.11
C LEU A 114 -8.06 -2.68 -16.26
N PHE A 115 -7.18 -2.47 -17.23
CA PHE A 115 -6.79 -1.14 -17.65
C PHE A 115 -7.87 -0.61 -18.59
N LEU A 116 -8.67 0.31 -18.07
CA LEU A 116 -9.83 0.89 -18.75
C LEU A 116 -9.59 2.38 -18.99
N TYR A 117 -10.29 2.95 -19.97
CA TYR A 117 -10.38 4.40 -20.04
C TYR A 117 -11.00 4.93 -18.74
N PRO A 118 -10.41 5.95 -18.10
CA PRO A 118 -11.04 6.58 -16.95
C PRO A 118 -12.38 7.17 -17.42
N GLU A 119 -13.47 6.75 -16.77
CA GLU A 119 -14.74 7.46 -16.92
C GLU A 119 -14.54 8.88 -16.36
N GLU A 120 -15.02 9.92 -17.06
CA GLU A 120 -14.84 11.31 -16.62
C GLU A 120 -15.33 11.49 -15.18
N GLU A 121 -14.42 11.78 -14.26
CA GLU A 121 -14.79 12.10 -12.89
C GLU A 121 -15.67 13.36 -12.87
N SER A 122 -16.80 13.24 -12.19
CA SER A 122 -17.70 14.34 -11.85
C SER A 122 -16.92 15.48 -11.19
N LEU A 123 -16.97 16.66 -11.80
CA LEU A 123 -16.48 17.95 -11.29
C LEU A 123 -17.15 18.28 -9.93
N ILE A 124 -16.61 17.78 -8.83
CA ILE A 124 -16.99 18.26 -7.49
C ILE A 124 -15.81 19.02 -6.94
N ASP A 125 -15.93 20.35 -6.96
CA ASP A 125 -15.05 21.24 -6.22
C ASP A 125 -15.12 20.85 -4.73
N HIS A 126 -14.00 20.40 -4.16
CA HIS A 126 -13.87 20.20 -2.73
C HIS A 126 -13.22 21.44 -2.13
N ASP A 127 -14.00 22.16 -1.32
CA ASP A 127 -13.51 23.27 -0.49
C ASP A 127 -12.33 22.77 0.37
N GLU A 128 -11.15 23.35 0.17
CA GLU A 128 -9.95 23.07 0.97
C GLU A 128 -10.19 23.48 2.42
N VAL A 129 -10.56 22.50 3.25
CA VAL A 129 -10.47 22.63 4.70
C VAL A 129 -9.01 22.38 5.09
N GLU A 130 -8.44 23.18 6.00
CA GLU A 130 -7.12 22.91 6.60
C GLU A 130 -7.16 21.58 7.36
N GLN A 131 -6.90 20.50 6.63
CA GLN A 131 -6.87 19.13 7.16
C GLN A 131 -5.53 18.89 7.86
N CYS A 132 -5.54 18.00 8.85
CA CYS A 132 -4.33 17.52 9.50
C CYS A 132 -3.31 17.05 8.45
N VAL A 133 -2.03 17.35 8.64
CA VAL A 133 -0.97 16.87 7.73
C VAL A 133 -0.94 15.35 7.79
N LEU A 134 -1.55 14.73 6.78
CA LEU A 134 -1.40 13.32 6.51
C LEU A 134 0.07 13.15 6.10
N GLY A 135 0.76 12.22 6.76
CA GLY A 135 2.02 11.71 6.28
C GLY A 135 1.71 10.94 5.01
N GLU A 136 1.75 11.63 3.87
CA GLU A 136 1.42 11.05 2.59
C GLU A 136 2.44 9.96 2.26
N LEU A 137 1.96 8.73 2.07
CA LEU A 137 2.62 7.82 1.16
C LEU A 137 2.42 8.38 -0.23
N ILE A 138 3.28 9.33 -0.61
CA ILE A 138 3.18 10.03 -1.89
C ILE A 138 3.17 8.98 -3.00
N PRO A 139 2.11 8.93 -3.82
CA PRO A 139 2.07 8.06 -4.98
C PRO A 139 3.29 8.37 -5.86
N GLN A 140 4.18 7.40 -6.00
CA GLN A 140 5.32 7.54 -6.89
C GLN A 140 4.94 6.91 -8.22
N ARG A 141 4.98 7.70 -9.29
CA ARG A 141 4.98 7.16 -10.65
C ARG A 141 6.30 6.45 -10.90
N TYR A 142 6.26 5.19 -11.32
CA TYR A 142 7.47 4.38 -11.50
C TYR A 142 8.01 4.49 -12.93
N ASP A 143 7.13 4.55 -13.92
CA ASP A 143 7.44 4.62 -15.34
C ASP A 143 6.34 5.42 -16.09
N GLU A 144 6.68 5.89 -17.29
CA GLU A 144 5.70 6.54 -18.16
C GLU A 144 4.78 5.53 -18.85
N ARG A 145 5.23 4.29 -19.01
CA ARG A 145 4.52 3.20 -19.70
C ARG A 145 3.47 2.56 -18.80
N MET A 146 2.42 2.01 -19.43
CA MET A 146 1.40 1.24 -18.72
C MET A 146 2.00 -0.06 -18.17
N GLY A 147 1.83 -0.30 -16.87
CA GLY A 147 2.48 -1.45 -16.24
C GLY A 147 2.22 -1.59 -14.75
N ILE A 148 2.72 -2.71 -14.22
CA ILE A 148 2.72 -3.00 -12.79
C ILE A 148 4.15 -3.31 -12.37
N TRP A 149 4.66 -2.53 -11.43
CA TRP A 149 6.06 -2.46 -11.00
C TRP A 149 6.33 -3.12 -9.66
N ARG A 150 5.28 -3.65 -9.03
CA ARG A 150 5.37 -4.55 -7.89
C ARG A 150 4.36 -5.67 -8.04
N ALA A 151 4.80 -6.90 -7.80
CA ALA A 151 3.90 -8.04 -7.87
C ALA A 151 2.75 -7.86 -6.85
N PRO A 152 1.48 -8.02 -7.27
CA PRO A 152 0.35 -8.05 -6.35
C PRO A 152 0.52 -9.19 -5.34
N TYR A 153 -0.08 -9.06 -4.17
CA TYR A 153 0.01 -10.11 -3.14
C TYR A 153 -1.22 -10.14 -2.23
N LEU A 154 -1.40 -11.27 -1.55
CA LEU A 154 -2.36 -11.42 -0.48
C LEU A 154 -1.67 -11.21 0.88
N GLN A 155 -2.13 -10.25 1.67
CA GLN A 155 -1.73 -10.08 3.05
C GLN A 155 -2.67 -10.89 3.95
N CYS A 156 -2.19 -12.05 4.41
CA CYS A 156 -2.92 -12.91 5.33
C CYS A 156 -2.66 -12.48 6.78
N ILE A 157 -3.73 -12.08 7.47
CA ILE A 157 -3.70 -11.51 8.82
C ILE A 157 -4.12 -12.60 9.80
N ARG A 158 -3.29 -12.90 10.81
CA ARG A 158 -3.55 -14.00 11.75
C ARG A 158 -4.30 -13.55 12.97
N HIS A 159 -3.96 -12.36 13.46
CA HIS A 159 -4.42 -11.92 14.77
C HIS A 159 -4.72 -10.42 14.81
N VAL A 160 -3.87 -9.57 14.23
CA VAL A 160 -4.04 -8.11 14.31
C VAL A 160 -3.68 -7.43 12.99
N ARG A 161 -4.54 -6.52 12.52
CA ARG A 161 -4.28 -5.67 11.35
C ARG A 161 -3.80 -4.31 11.78
N LEU A 162 -2.69 -3.85 11.22
CA LEU A 162 -2.23 -2.48 11.41
C LEU A 162 -3.07 -1.55 10.53
N GLU A 163 -3.75 -0.58 11.14
CA GLU A 163 -4.68 0.32 10.45
C GLU A 163 -4.00 1.62 10.04
N HIS A 164 -3.36 2.28 11.00
CA HIS A 164 -2.65 3.53 10.77
C HIS A 164 -1.60 3.76 11.86
N ILE A 165 -0.69 4.68 11.57
CA ILE A 165 0.37 5.09 12.50
C ILE A 165 0.24 6.58 12.73
N THR A 166 0.39 7.03 13.97
CA THR A 166 0.50 8.46 14.28
C THR A 166 1.80 8.76 15.00
N THR A 167 2.26 9.99 14.83
CA THR A 167 3.44 10.50 15.53
C THR A 167 3.12 11.82 16.21
N GLU A 168 3.71 12.04 17.37
CA GLU A 168 3.60 13.26 18.14
C GLU A 168 5.00 13.66 18.64
N GLN A 169 5.37 14.92 18.45
CA GLN A 169 6.66 15.50 18.80
C GLN A 169 6.50 16.50 19.94
N ILE A 170 7.27 16.34 21.02
CA ILE A 170 7.28 17.27 22.16
C ILE A 170 8.67 17.89 22.23
N TRP A 171 8.77 19.16 21.88
CA TRP A 171 10.04 19.89 21.81
C TRP A 171 10.45 20.48 23.16
N HIS A 172 11.72 20.36 23.51
CA HIS A 172 12.29 20.93 24.72
C HIS A 172 13.06 22.22 24.41
N HIS A 173 13.11 23.13 25.37
CA HIS A 173 13.89 24.38 25.25
C HIS A 173 15.39 24.18 24.96
N GLY A 174 15.93 22.99 25.25
CA GLY A 174 17.33 22.63 24.99
C GLY A 174 17.64 22.16 23.57
N GLY A 175 16.66 22.11 22.67
CA GLY A 175 16.84 21.75 21.26
C GLY A 175 16.63 20.27 20.90
N GLY A 176 16.39 19.41 21.89
CA GLY A 176 15.94 18.03 21.69
C GLY A 176 14.42 17.89 21.70
N CYS A 177 13.92 16.70 21.36
CA CYS A 177 12.49 16.39 21.45
C CYS A 177 12.22 14.94 21.86
N GLU A 178 11.01 14.71 22.37
CA GLU A 178 10.44 13.37 22.50
C GLU A 178 9.58 13.08 21.28
N LEU A 179 9.71 11.87 20.73
CA LEU A 179 8.88 11.39 19.63
C LEU A 179 8.06 10.20 20.12
N LEU A 180 6.75 10.39 20.18
CA LEU A 180 5.79 9.34 20.47
C LEU A 180 5.24 8.77 19.16
N ILE A 181 5.45 7.48 18.94
CA ILE A 181 4.89 6.74 17.80
C ILE A 181 3.76 5.85 18.32
N ARG A 182 2.54 6.04 17.82
CA ARG A 182 1.37 5.22 18.15
C ARG A 182 1.00 4.34 16.96
N LEU A 183 0.81 3.06 17.21
CA LEU A 183 0.30 2.10 16.24
C LEU A 183 -1.17 1.81 16.59
N PHE A 184 -2.06 2.01 15.64
CA PHE A 184 -3.47 1.64 15.77
C PHE A 184 -3.75 0.37 14.99
N PHE A 185 -4.48 -0.55 15.60
CA PHE A 185 -4.71 -1.88 15.03
C PHE A 185 -6.09 -2.45 15.38
N THR A 186 -6.59 -3.31 14.49
CA THR A 186 -7.80 -4.10 14.73
C THR A 186 -7.43 -5.52 15.11
N SER A 187 -8.00 -6.02 16.21
CA SER A 187 -7.81 -7.40 16.68
C SER A 187 -8.86 -8.35 16.10
N TYR A 188 -8.39 -9.46 15.53
CA TYR A 188 -9.17 -10.52 14.90
C TYR A 188 -9.14 -11.84 15.69
N ALA A 189 -8.00 -12.16 16.28
CA ALA A 189 -7.83 -13.39 17.06
C ALA A 189 -6.84 -13.18 18.21
N ALA A 190 -7.03 -13.94 19.29
CA ALA A 190 -6.11 -13.93 20.41
C ALA A 190 -4.76 -14.55 20.00
N GLY A 191 -3.65 -13.97 20.47
CA GLY A 191 -2.30 -14.47 20.23
C GLY A 191 -1.27 -13.72 21.07
N LEU A 192 -0.09 -14.35 21.26
CA LEU A 192 1.06 -13.68 21.86
C LEU A 192 1.85 -12.98 20.76
N ILE A 193 1.68 -11.66 20.65
CA ILE A 193 2.21 -10.86 19.53
C ILE A 193 2.90 -9.64 20.11
N SER A 194 3.95 -9.20 19.43
CA SER A 194 4.58 -7.92 19.70
C SER A 194 4.73 -7.13 18.41
N ALA A 195 4.51 -5.82 18.48
CA ALA A 195 5.00 -4.91 17.45
C ALA A 195 6.50 -4.69 17.63
N VAL A 196 7.22 -4.50 16.52
CA VAL A 196 8.59 -3.98 16.52
C VAL A 196 8.55 -2.59 15.88
N VAL A 197 8.97 -1.57 16.62
CA VAL A 197 9.07 -0.19 16.13
C VAL A 197 10.53 0.22 16.13
N LYS A 198 11.06 0.54 14.96
CA LYS A 198 12.42 1.05 14.79
C LYS A 198 12.36 2.49 14.33
N PHE A 199 13.11 3.34 15.03
CA PHE A 199 13.31 4.72 14.67
C PHE A 199 14.78 5.06 14.88
N ASP A 200 15.43 5.57 13.83
CA ASP A 200 16.87 5.83 13.82
C ASP A 200 17.67 4.55 14.19
N HIS A 201 18.54 4.62 15.20
CA HIS A 201 19.32 3.46 15.68
C HIS A 201 18.63 2.67 16.81
N MET A 202 17.41 3.06 17.21
CA MET A 202 16.69 2.48 18.33
C MET A 202 15.59 1.52 17.87
N THR A 203 15.35 0.48 18.65
CA THR A 203 14.29 -0.51 18.40
C THR A 203 13.56 -0.82 19.70
N TYR A 204 12.23 -0.74 19.67
CA TYR A 204 11.36 -1.22 20.74
C TYR A 204 10.54 -2.42 20.27
N GLN A 205 10.34 -3.35 21.20
CA GLN A 205 9.42 -4.47 21.05
C GLN A 205 8.27 -4.29 22.04
N LEU A 206 7.07 -4.09 21.52
CA LEU A 206 5.89 -3.72 22.29
C LEU A 206 4.92 -4.91 22.33
N PRO A 207 4.62 -5.51 23.49
CA PRO A 207 3.60 -6.56 23.57
C PRO A 207 2.23 -5.99 23.20
N ILE A 208 1.46 -6.75 22.42
CA ILE A 208 0.11 -6.36 22.00
C ILE A 208 -0.90 -6.90 23.00
N ASP A 209 -1.67 -6.00 23.60
CA ASP A 209 -2.92 -6.35 24.29
C ASP A 209 -4.05 -6.39 23.25
N VAL A 210 -4.58 -7.58 23.00
CA VAL A 210 -5.69 -7.81 22.05
C VAL A 210 -7.00 -7.12 22.47
N ARG A 211 -7.09 -6.60 23.70
CA ARG A 211 -8.22 -5.79 24.18
C ARG A 211 -8.04 -4.29 23.92
N SER A 212 -6.83 -3.88 23.55
CA SER A 212 -6.53 -2.53 23.10
C SER A 212 -6.70 -2.45 21.58
N ASP A 213 -6.86 -1.24 21.08
CA ASP A 213 -6.79 -0.86 19.67
C ASP A 213 -5.51 -0.08 19.34
N CYS A 214 -4.66 0.17 20.34
CA CYS A 214 -3.45 0.94 20.20
C CYS A 214 -2.30 0.48 21.10
N VAL A 215 -1.08 0.77 20.66
CA VAL A 215 0.16 0.63 21.43
C VAL A 215 1.13 1.73 21.04
N SER A 216 2.01 2.15 21.96
CA SER A 216 2.89 3.29 21.73
C SER A 216 4.34 3.03 22.11
N ALA A 217 5.25 3.66 21.38
CA ALA A 217 6.68 3.73 21.67
C ALA A 217 7.14 5.19 21.81
N LEU A 218 7.87 5.51 22.87
CA LEU A 218 8.43 6.84 23.12
C LEU A 218 9.94 6.84 22.90
N PHE A 219 10.41 7.68 21.98
CA PHE A 219 11.81 7.88 21.67
C PHE A 219 12.28 9.24 22.16
N GLN A 220 13.52 9.29 22.66
CA GLN A 220 14.20 10.54 22.99
C GLN A 220 15.16 10.90 21.86
N VAL A 221 15.10 12.14 21.37
CA VAL A 221 15.94 12.63 20.28
C VAL A 221 16.72 13.85 20.78
N GLU A 222 17.98 13.64 21.13
CA GLU A 222 18.82 14.71 21.73
C GLU A 222 19.22 15.79 20.72
N ALA A 223 19.53 15.40 19.48
CA ALA A 223 20.00 16.30 18.42
C ALA A 223 19.22 16.07 17.11
N PRO A 224 17.96 16.51 17.03
CA PRO A 224 17.09 16.23 15.89
C PRO A 224 17.56 16.96 14.62
N LYS A 225 17.70 16.22 13.52
CA LYS A 225 17.71 16.78 12.15
C LYS A 225 16.37 17.46 11.87
N ILE A 226 16.38 18.79 11.80
CA ILE A 226 15.17 19.59 11.57
C ILE A 226 14.81 19.55 10.08
N TYR A 227 13.60 19.06 9.79
CA TYR A 227 13.02 19.12 8.44
C TYR A 227 12.32 20.47 8.23
N ARG A 228 12.56 21.10 7.08
CA ARG A 228 11.91 22.37 6.71
C ARG A 228 11.09 22.17 5.44
N PRO A 229 9.75 22.24 5.49
CA PRO A 229 8.91 22.07 4.31
C PRO A 229 9.21 23.05 3.18
N GLU A 230 9.66 24.27 3.51
CA GLU A 230 9.94 25.33 2.55
C GLU A 230 11.23 25.08 1.75
N ASN A 231 12.10 24.21 2.27
CA ASN A 231 13.33 23.79 1.63
C ASN A 231 13.58 22.30 1.95
N PRO A 232 12.83 21.40 1.29
CA PRO A 232 12.81 19.99 1.64
C PRO A 232 14.17 19.35 1.38
N ASP A 233 14.78 18.80 2.44
CA ASP A 233 16.01 18.02 2.36
C ASP A 233 15.73 16.57 2.79
N SER A 234 15.88 15.65 1.85
CA SER A 234 15.73 14.21 2.10
C SER A 234 16.66 13.68 3.18
N ALA A 235 17.83 14.30 3.40
CA ALA A 235 18.77 13.91 4.46
C ALA A 235 18.27 14.26 5.87
N ALA A 236 17.29 15.18 5.98
CA ALA A 236 16.64 15.56 7.23
C ALA A 236 15.44 14.65 7.59
N LEU A 237 15.07 13.69 6.72
CA LEU A 237 14.00 12.73 6.99
C LEU A 237 14.52 11.53 7.77
N TYR A 238 13.78 11.15 8.81
CA TYR A 238 13.96 9.89 9.51
C TYR A 238 13.13 8.80 8.84
N THR A 239 13.51 7.54 9.08
CA THR A 239 12.71 6.39 8.68
C THR A 239 12.16 5.69 9.92
N ILE A 240 10.85 5.56 9.99
CA ILE A 240 10.16 4.71 10.96
C ILE A 240 9.91 3.37 10.28
N ASN A 241 10.38 2.27 10.88
CA ASN A 241 10.03 0.93 10.42
C ASN A 241 9.16 0.24 11.47
N VAL A 242 8.00 -0.22 11.06
CA VAL A 242 7.05 -0.96 11.91
C VAL A 242 6.88 -2.36 11.37
N GLU A 243 6.93 -3.35 12.25
CA GLU A 243 6.52 -4.72 11.97
C GLU A 243 5.46 -5.17 12.98
N LEU A 244 4.29 -5.61 12.49
CA LEU A 244 3.18 -6.08 13.32
C LEU A 244 2.47 -7.27 12.65
N ASP A 245 2.49 -8.44 13.30
CA ASP A 245 1.83 -9.67 12.79
C ASP A 245 2.24 -10.02 11.33
N GLY A 246 3.49 -9.73 10.99
CA GLY A 246 4.06 -9.93 9.65
C GLY A 246 3.66 -8.87 8.61
N GLN A 247 2.96 -7.80 8.99
CA GLN A 247 2.82 -6.58 8.21
C GLN A 247 4.06 -5.72 8.44
N LYS A 248 4.60 -5.12 7.37
CA LYS A 248 5.81 -4.28 7.43
C LYS A 248 5.54 -2.95 6.75
N VAL A 249 5.86 -1.87 7.44
CA VAL A 249 5.68 -0.50 6.94
C VAL A 249 6.97 0.29 7.18
N ALA A 250 7.40 1.04 6.17
CA ALA A 250 8.48 2.01 6.29
C ALA A 250 7.94 3.40 5.95
N LEU A 251 8.01 4.33 6.89
CA LEU A 251 7.49 5.69 6.76
C LEU A 251 8.62 6.70 6.84
N LYS A 252 8.49 7.82 6.13
CA LYS A 252 9.40 8.96 6.24
C LYS A 252 8.78 10.00 7.17
N LEU A 253 9.55 10.46 8.15
CA LEU A 253 9.12 11.49 9.10
C LEU A 253 10.14 12.63 9.12
N GLY A 254 9.67 13.86 8.89
CA GLY A 254 10.43 15.08 9.18
C GLY A 254 10.13 15.57 10.59
N LEU A 255 11.17 15.84 11.39
CA LEU A 255 10.98 16.46 12.70
C LEU A 255 10.94 17.98 12.55
N ASN A 256 9.90 18.61 13.07
CA ASN A 256 9.68 20.05 12.95
C ASN A 256 8.77 20.55 14.10
N GLU A 257 9.13 21.68 14.73
CA GLU A 257 8.42 22.26 15.87
C GLU A 257 7.04 22.86 15.55
N HIS A 258 6.74 23.08 14.27
CA HIS A 258 5.46 23.56 13.77
C HIS A 258 4.61 22.42 13.19
N LEU A 259 5.20 21.25 12.90
CA LEU A 259 4.53 20.05 12.39
C LEU A 259 4.72 18.88 13.37
N CYS A 260 4.24 19.08 14.59
CA CYS A 260 4.48 18.13 15.69
C CYS A 260 3.64 16.86 15.60
N VAL A 261 2.58 16.83 14.79
CA VAL A 261 1.70 15.66 14.65
C VAL A 261 1.61 15.24 13.20
N THR A 262 1.72 13.94 12.94
CA THR A 262 1.58 13.37 11.59
C THR A 262 0.78 12.08 11.64
N HIS A 263 -0.14 11.90 10.70
CA HIS A 263 -0.99 10.71 10.57
C HIS A 263 -0.65 9.96 9.28
N PHE A 264 -0.24 8.71 9.38
CA PHE A 264 0.09 7.86 8.24
C PHE A 264 -1.04 6.85 8.00
N PRO A 265 -1.91 7.08 7.01
CA PRO A 265 -2.83 6.04 6.55
C PRO A 265 -2.02 4.91 5.90
N LEU A 266 -2.47 3.67 6.07
CA LEU A 266 -1.81 2.46 5.56
C LEU A 266 -2.70 1.68 4.62
#